data_AF-A0A7W5B5L5-F1
#
_entry.id   AF-A0A7W5B5L5-F1
#
_cell.length_a   1.000
_cell.length_b   1.000
_cell.length_c   1.000
_cell.angle_alpha   90.00
_cell.angle_beta   90.00
_cell.angle_gamma   90.00
#
_symmetry.space_group_name_H-M   'P 1'
#
loop_
_entity.id
_entity.type
_entity.pdbx_description
1 polymer ?
#
loop_
_entity_poly.entity_id
_entity_poly.type
_entity_poly.pdbx_seq_one_letter_code
_entity_poly.pdbx_strand_id
1 'polypeptide(L)'
;MMGLRSKVGMGLLAMTLLVPTMASAAEETTTDSSTTVVVNGTEFPAVKNMTITMWLGSMVMDINGERTVTMDVVPEIINQMTYVPLKYFADAIGAELTWSENGVYTTLTTDELTASFKHGDTVIMVNGAEVELGAYIGEKDGRTLVPIRALGSLLGWTIGYELDGTIYLTKAFK
;
A
#
# COMPACT_ATOMS: atom_id res chain seq x y z
N MET A 1 73.45 17.10 35.87
CA MET A 1 72.10 16.81 35.33
C MET A 1 72.16 16.88 33.81
N MET A 2 72.22 15.71 33.16
CA MET A 2 72.01 15.50 31.72
C MET A 2 70.60 16.02 31.34
N GLY A 3 70.32 16.61 30.18
CA GLY A 3 70.83 16.27 28.86
C GLY A 3 69.61 15.93 27.99
N LEU A 4 69.11 16.94 27.29
CA LEU A 4 67.93 16.95 26.42
C LEU A 4 68.07 15.89 25.30
N ARG A 5 67.07 15.02 25.11
CA ARG A 5 67.00 14.10 23.96
C ARG A 5 65.61 14.08 23.32
N SER A 6 65.63 14.26 22.00
CA SER A 6 64.76 13.72 20.93
C SER A 6 63.30 14.17 20.86
N LYS A 7 62.93 15.07 19.92
CA LYS A 7 62.56 14.83 18.50
C LYS A 7 61.46 13.78 18.29
N VAL A 8 60.25 14.25 17.97
CA VAL A 8 59.42 13.98 16.75
C VAL A 8 58.48 15.20 16.66
N GLY A 9 58.46 16.05 15.61
CA GLY A 9 58.24 15.71 14.22
C GLY A 9 56.76 15.59 13.87
N MET A 10 55.87 16.40 14.46
CA MET A 10 54.43 16.37 14.16
C MET A 10 54.17 17.14 12.85
N GLY A 11 54.25 16.44 11.73
CA GLY A 11 53.86 16.95 10.42
C GLY A 11 52.38 17.32 10.41
N LEU A 12 52.10 18.60 10.23
CA LEU A 12 50.77 19.13 9.98
C LEU A 12 50.44 18.87 8.51
N LEU A 13 49.90 17.68 8.21
CA LEU A 13 49.29 17.40 6.91
C LEU A 13 47.79 17.69 7.04
N ALA A 14 47.42 18.88 6.60
CA ALA A 14 46.04 19.24 6.32
C ALA A 14 45.56 18.36 5.16
N MET A 15 44.94 17.22 5.47
CA MET A 15 44.25 16.39 4.49
C MET A 15 42.84 16.96 4.35
N THR A 16 42.72 18.01 3.53
CA THR A 16 41.43 18.44 2.99
C THR A 16 40.86 17.26 2.21
N LEU A 17 39.87 16.58 2.78
CA LEU A 17 38.98 15.73 2.01
C LEU A 17 38.19 16.64 1.07
N LEU A 18 38.69 16.71 -0.16
CA LEU A 18 38.00 17.20 -1.33
C LEU A 18 36.74 16.33 -1.48
N VAL A 19 35.59 16.84 -1.05
CA VAL A 19 34.30 16.25 -1.41
C VAL A 19 34.21 16.33 -2.94
N PRO A 20 33.99 15.22 -3.67
CA PRO A 20 33.76 15.33 -5.10
C PRO A 20 32.53 16.19 -5.34
N THR A 21 32.77 17.31 -6.04
CA THR A 21 31.73 18.14 -6.63
C THR A 21 30.84 17.25 -7.49
N MET A 22 29.54 17.24 -7.20
CA MET A 22 28.55 16.59 -8.04
C MET A 22 28.26 17.55 -9.19
N ALA A 23 29.11 17.49 -10.21
CA ALA A 23 28.94 18.20 -11.45
C ALA A 23 29.11 17.20 -12.60
N SER A 24 28.03 16.47 -12.90
CA SER A 24 27.81 15.98 -14.26
C SER A 24 26.47 16.57 -14.68
N ALA A 25 26.60 17.65 -15.45
CA ALA A 25 25.48 18.34 -16.06
C ALA A 25 25.01 17.59 -17.31
N ALA A 26 23.70 17.69 -17.51
CA ALA A 26 22.97 17.64 -18.79
C ALA A 26 22.98 16.32 -19.58
N GLU A 27 21.84 15.63 -19.52
CA GLU A 27 20.98 15.60 -20.70
C GLU A 27 19.52 15.64 -20.26
N GLU A 28 18.85 16.74 -20.60
CA GLU A 28 17.40 16.76 -20.73
C GLU A 28 17.04 15.91 -21.94
N THR A 29 16.07 15.00 -21.79
CA THR A 29 15.23 14.59 -22.91
C THR A 29 13.81 14.49 -22.38
N THR A 30 13.05 15.53 -22.70
CA THR A 30 11.60 15.53 -22.77
C THR A 30 11.13 14.53 -23.84
N THR A 31 9.91 14.03 -23.64
CA THR A 31 9.11 13.23 -24.59
C THR A 31 9.49 11.74 -24.56
N ASP A 32 8.61 10.83 -24.18
CA ASP A 32 7.37 10.61 -24.90
C ASP A 32 6.28 10.00 -24.00
N SER A 33 5.16 10.72 -23.97
CA SER A 33 3.79 10.20 -24.01
C SER A 33 3.68 8.69 -23.95
N SER A 34 2.91 8.18 -22.98
CA SER A 34 2.20 6.92 -23.20
C SER A 34 1.24 7.15 -24.37
N THR A 35 1.76 6.83 -25.55
CA THR A 35 1.17 6.65 -26.87
C THR A 35 -0.35 6.80 -26.89
N THR A 36 -0.82 7.94 -27.39
CA THR A 36 -2.09 8.00 -28.12
C THR A 36 -1.93 7.15 -29.37
N VAL A 37 -2.46 5.92 -29.33
CA VAL A 37 -2.69 5.14 -30.54
C VAL A 37 -3.77 5.86 -31.33
N VAL A 38 -3.37 6.76 -32.24
CA VAL A 38 -4.26 7.31 -33.27
C VAL A 38 -4.57 6.21 -34.28
N VAL A 39 -5.62 5.43 -33.98
CA VAL A 39 -6.34 4.59 -34.94
C VAL A 39 -7.72 5.21 -35.13
N ASN A 40 -7.93 5.83 -36.30
CA ASN A 40 -9.20 6.31 -36.85
C ASN A 40 -10.44 6.36 -35.91
N GLY A 41 -10.72 7.54 -35.34
CA GLY A 41 -12.10 8.01 -35.17
C GLY A 41 -12.96 7.40 -34.06
N THR A 42 -12.39 6.70 -33.08
CA THR A 42 -13.08 6.42 -31.82
C THR A 42 -12.15 6.77 -30.66
N GLU A 43 -12.36 7.93 -30.02
CA GLU A 43 -11.77 8.22 -28.72
C GLU A 43 -12.30 7.15 -27.74
N PHE A 44 -11.46 6.16 -27.43
CA PHE A 44 -11.74 5.28 -26.30
C PHE A 44 -11.56 6.13 -25.05
N PRO A 45 -12.57 6.22 -24.17
CA PRO A 45 -12.38 6.95 -22.93
C PRO A 45 -11.17 6.36 -22.20
N ALA A 46 -10.25 7.21 -21.76
CA ALA A 46 -9.16 6.78 -20.90
C ALA A 46 -9.80 6.17 -19.64
N VAL A 47 -9.72 4.85 -19.52
CA VAL A 47 -10.26 4.12 -18.37
C VAL A 47 -9.41 4.51 -17.17
N LYS A 48 -10.02 5.17 -16.19
CA LYS A 48 -9.32 5.58 -14.97
C LYS A 48 -9.04 4.30 -14.17
N ASN A 49 -7.76 3.99 -13.94
CA ASN A 49 -7.37 2.83 -13.15
C ASN A 49 -6.88 3.27 -11.76
N MET A 50 -7.15 2.45 -10.76
CA MET A 50 -6.57 2.60 -9.44
C MET A 50 -5.83 1.32 -9.05
N THR A 51 -4.63 1.50 -8.52
CA THR A 51 -3.76 0.44 -8.02
C THR A 51 -3.40 0.75 -6.58
N ILE A 52 -3.66 -0.20 -5.69
CA ILE A 52 -3.17 -0.18 -4.32
C ILE A 52 -2.13 -1.29 -4.20
N THR A 53 -0.93 -0.93 -3.75
CA THR A 53 0.15 -1.88 -3.50
C THR A 53 0.37 -2.01 -2.00
N MET A 54 0.39 -3.26 -1.52
CA MET A 54 0.69 -3.60 -0.13
C MET A 54 1.79 -4.65 -0.11
N TRP A 55 2.59 -4.68 0.96
CA TRP A 55 3.62 -5.70 1.15
C TRP A 55 3.38 -6.48 2.44
N LEU A 56 3.49 -7.81 2.36
CA LEU A 56 3.39 -8.66 3.54
C LEU A 56 4.44 -8.26 4.59
N GLY A 57 3.99 -8.10 5.84
CA GLY A 57 4.86 -7.70 6.95
C GLY A 57 5.31 -6.24 6.92
N SER A 58 4.84 -5.42 5.98
CA SER A 58 5.14 -3.99 5.92
C SER A 58 3.99 -3.15 6.46
N MET A 59 4.33 -2.11 7.21
CA MET A 59 3.38 -1.07 7.64
C MET A 59 3.16 -0.01 6.56
N VAL A 60 3.71 -0.18 5.36
CA VAL A 60 3.60 0.81 4.29
C VAL A 60 2.70 0.26 3.20
N MET A 61 1.83 1.11 2.67
CA MET A 61 1.09 0.87 1.43
C MET A 61 1.27 2.03 0.47
N ASP A 62 1.11 1.76 -0.81
CA ASP A 62 1.20 2.75 -1.87
C ASP A 62 -0.09 2.79 -2.68
N ILE A 63 -0.49 3.99 -3.10
CA ILE A 63 -1.67 4.25 -3.92
C ILE A 63 -1.19 4.91 -5.20
N ASN A 64 -1.39 4.21 -6.32
CA ASN A 64 -1.05 4.62 -7.69
C ASN A 64 0.42 4.97 -7.94
N GLY A 65 1.36 4.54 -7.10
CA GLY A 65 2.78 4.91 -7.21
C GLY A 65 3.11 6.32 -6.75
N GLU A 66 2.11 7.09 -6.30
CA GLU A 66 2.24 8.52 -6.02
C GLU A 66 2.10 8.84 -4.53
N ARG A 67 1.24 8.09 -3.82
CA ARG A 67 0.90 8.36 -2.43
C ARG A 67 1.18 7.16 -1.55
N THR A 68 2.11 7.35 -0.63
CA THR A 68 2.44 6.38 0.40
C THR A 68 1.63 6.65 1.67
N VAL A 69 1.09 5.59 2.28
CA VAL A 69 0.35 5.64 3.55
C VAL A 69 0.97 4.66 4.53
N THR A 70 1.18 5.12 5.76
CA THR A 70 1.64 4.27 6.86
C THR A 70 0.44 3.71 7.62
N MET A 71 0.42 2.39 7.74
CA MET A 71 -0.53 1.59 8.48
C MET A 71 -0.02 1.28 9.89
N ASP A 72 -0.92 1.00 10.83
CA ASP A 72 -0.57 0.56 12.18
C ASP A 72 -0.59 -0.95 12.34
N VAL A 73 -1.23 -1.68 11.42
CA VAL A 73 -1.24 -3.14 11.36
C VAL A 73 -0.79 -3.59 9.97
N VAL A 74 0.08 -4.61 9.95
CA VAL A 74 0.65 -5.14 8.72
C VAL A 74 -0.30 -6.11 8.01
N PRO A 75 -0.28 -6.17 6.67
CA PRO A 75 -0.81 -7.31 5.93
C PRO A 75 -0.09 -8.60 6.34
N GLU A 76 -0.85 -9.66 6.55
CA GLU A 76 -0.29 -10.95 6.97
C GLU A 76 -1.04 -12.14 6.39
N ILE A 77 -0.37 -13.28 6.31
CA ILE A 77 -1.00 -14.53 5.89
C ILE A 77 -1.41 -15.32 7.13
N ILE A 78 -2.69 -15.63 7.24
CA ILE A 78 -3.26 -16.49 8.28
C ILE A 78 -4.03 -17.62 7.60
N ASN A 79 -3.71 -18.87 7.95
CA ASN A 79 -4.36 -20.05 7.36
C ASN A 79 -4.38 -20.04 5.82
N GLN A 80 -3.26 -19.65 5.19
CA GLN A 80 -3.12 -19.54 3.72
C GLN A 80 -3.99 -18.46 3.07
N MET A 81 -4.56 -17.54 3.84
CA MET A 81 -5.28 -16.39 3.35
C MET A 81 -4.57 -15.10 3.74
N THR A 82 -4.51 -14.15 2.81
CA THR A 82 -3.93 -12.85 3.05
C THR A 82 -4.96 -11.93 3.68
N TYR A 83 -4.68 -11.50 4.90
CA TYR A 83 -5.47 -10.55 5.67
C TYR A 83 -4.87 -9.16 5.57
N VAL A 84 -5.75 -8.17 5.36
CA VAL A 84 -5.37 -6.76 5.30
C VAL A 84 -6.23 -5.95 6.27
N PRO A 85 -5.69 -4.85 6.83
CA PRO A 85 -6.45 -3.98 7.69
C PRO A 85 -7.52 -3.21 6.89
N LEU A 86 -8.79 -3.49 7.18
CA LEU A 86 -9.93 -2.99 6.42
C LEU A 86 -9.96 -1.46 6.32
N LYS A 87 -9.56 -0.78 7.39
CA LYS A 87 -9.51 0.68 7.45
C LYS A 87 -8.66 1.30 6.35
N TYR A 88 -7.44 0.81 6.15
CA TYR A 88 -6.53 1.43 5.19
C TYR A 88 -6.96 1.17 3.75
N PHE A 89 -7.51 -0.02 3.51
CA PHE A 89 -8.16 -0.30 2.23
C PHE A 89 -9.35 0.63 1.99
N ALA A 90 -10.23 0.82 2.99
CA ALA A 90 -11.37 1.73 2.91
C ALA A 90 -10.94 3.18 2.64
N ASP A 91 -10.00 3.70 3.43
CA ASP A 91 -9.46 5.06 3.29
C ASP A 91 -8.83 5.27 1.91
N ALA A 92 -8.13 4.26 1.37
CA ALA A 92 -7.51 4.34 0.05
C ALA A 92 -8.53 4.48 -1.06
N ILE A 93 -9.64 3.72 -1.00
CA ILE A 93 -10.69 3.75 -2.02
C ILE A 93 -11.72 4.86 -1.79
N GLY A 94 -11.55 5.68 -0.75
CA GLY A 94 -12.49 6.74 -0.37
C GLY A 94 -13.81 6.21 0.22
N ALA A 95 -13.82 4.98 0.74
CA ALA A 95 -14.96 4.39 1.40
C ALA A 95 -15.09 4.91 2.84
N GLU A 96 -16.32 4.98 3.32
CA GLU A 96 -16.61 5.30 4.71
C GLU A 96 -16.57 4.02 5.57
N LEU A 97 -15.93 4.12 6.74
CA LEU A 97 -15.88 3.04 7.71
C LEU A 97 -16.54 3.50 9.02
N THR A 98 -17.56 2.77 9.46
CA THR A 98 -18.26 3.02 10.72
C THR A 98 -18.17 1.81 11.64
N TRP A 99 -18.10 2.05 12.94
CA TRP A 99 -18.06 0.98 13.96
C TRP A 99 -19.31 1.04 14.82
N SER A 100 -19.81 -0.13 15.22
CA SER A 100 -20.89 -0.20 16.21
C SER A 100 -20.39 0.25 17.58
N GLU A 101 -21.30 0.75 18.43
CA GLU A 101 -21.00 1.25 19.79
C GLU A 101 -20.28 0.20 20.67
N ASN A 102 -20.52 -1.09 20.42
CA ASN A 102 -19.88 -2.20 21.13
C ASN A 102 -18.61 -2.75 20.45
N GLY A 103 -18.17 -2.16 19.34
CA GLY A 103 -17.00 -2.59 18.56
C GLY A 103 -17.17 -3.91 17.79
N VAL A 104 -18.32 -4.56 17.89
CA VAL A 104 -18.58 -5.89 17.30
C VAL A 104 -18.67 -5.86 15.78
N TYR A 105 -19.29 -4.81 15.23
CA TYR A 105 -19.48 -4.65 13.80
C TYR A 105 -18.62 -3.50 13.27
N THR A 106 -18.01 -3.75 12.12
CA THR A 106 -17.40 -2.75 11.26
C THR A 106 -18.18 -2.69 9.96
N THR A 107 -18.71 -1.53 9.59
CA THR A 107 -19.49 -1.35 8.36
C THR A 107 -18.72 -0.48 7.38
N LEU A 108 -18.48 -1.03 6.20
CA LEU A 108 -17.90 -0.36 5.04
C LEU A 108 -19.04 0.13 4.14
N THR A 109 -19.03 1.42 3.82
CA THR A 109 -19.97 2.05 2.91
C THR A 109 -19.23 2.67 1.74
N THR A 110 -19.69 2.34 0.54
CA THR A 110 -19.24 2.91 -0.74
C THR A 110 -20.44 3.42 -1.51
N ASP A 111 -20.22 4.08 -2.65
CA ASP A 111 -21.31 4.51 -3.53
C ASP A 111 -22.14 3.33 -4.10
N GLU A 112 -21.54 2.13 -4.21
CA GLU A 112 -22.13 0.96 -4.86
C GLU A 112 -22.68 -0.07 -3.86
N LEU A 113 -22.09 -0.17 -2.66
CA LEU A 113 -22.46 -1.19 -1.68
C LEU A 113 -22.22 -0.76 -0.23
N THR A 114 -22.99 -1.38 0.66
CA THR A 114 -22.78 -1.39 2.12
C THR A 114 -22.49 -2.82 2.59
N ALA A 115 -21.34 -3.03 3.24
CA ALA A 115 -20.94 -4.32 3.80
C ALA A 115 -20.70 -4.22 5.30
N SER A 116 -21.35 -5.07 6.11
CA SER A 116 -21.14 -5.14 7.55
C SER A 116 -20.39 -6.41 7.92
N PHE A 117 -19.27 -6.22 8.61
CA PHE A 117 -18.33 -7.24 9.04
C PHE A 117 -18.44 -7.40 10.55
N LYS A 118 -18.74 -8.61 11.01
CA LYS A 118 -18.78 -8.95 12.43
C LYS A 118 -17.49 -9.66 12.81
N HIS A 119 -16.82 -9.19 13.86
CA HIS A 119 -15.58 -9.82 14.31
C HIS A 119 -15.79 -11.32 14.66
N GLY A 120 -14.86 -12.17 14.21
CA GLY A 120 -14.85 -13.61 14.43
C GLY A 120 -15.86 -14.40 13.59
N ASP A 121 -16.73 -13.72 12.84
CA ASP A 121 -17.74 -14.37 12.02
C ASP A 121 -17.20 -14.72 10.62
N THR A 122 -17.85 -15.67 9.95
CA THR A 122 -17.53 -16.07 8.57
C THR A 122 -18.56 -15.60 7.55
N VAL A 123 -19.69 -15.10 8.05
CA VAL A 123 -20.78 -14.51 7.29
C VAL A 123 -20.77 -13.00 7.47
N ILE A 124 -21.00 -12.28 6.39
CA ILE A 124 -21.13 -10.82 6.38
C ILE A 124 -22.47 -10.40 5.77
N MET A 125 -22.89 -9.18 6.06
CA MET A 125 -24.09 -8.59 5.44
C MET A 125 -23.66 -7.68 4.30
N VAL A 126 -24.10 -7.96 3.06
CA VAL A 126 -23.82 -7.14 1.88
C VAL A 126 -25.16 -6.64 1.32
N ASN A 127 -25.38 -5.33 1.35
CA ASN A 127 -26.64 -4.70 0.94
C ASN A 127 -27.89 -5.33 1.61
N GLY A 128 -27.74 -5.81 2.85
CA GLY A 128 -28.79 -6.48 3.63
C GLY A 128 -28.96 -7.98 3.37
N ALA A 129 -28.17 -8.58 2.48
CA ALA A 129 -28.14 -10.03 2.25
C ALA A 129 -26.94 -10.69 2.94
N GLU A 130 -27.13 -11.89 3.48
CA GLU A 130 -26.03 -12.68 4.05
C GLU A 130 -25.15 -13.27 2.94
N VAL A 131 -23.83 -13.11 3.09
CA VAL A 131 -22.82 -13.67 2.19
C VAL A 131 -21.76 -14.41 3.02
N GLU A 132 -21.56 -15.69 2.72
CA GLU A 132 -20.51 -16.51 3.33
C GLU A 132 -19.17 -16.24 2.64
N LEU A 133 -18.15 -15.88 3.42
CA LEU A 133 -16.80 -15.59 2.90
C LEU A 133 -15.88 -16.81 2.87
N GLY A 134 -16.24 -17.89 3.57
CA GLY A 134 -15.38 -19.06 3.76
C GLY A 134 -14.14 -18.79 4.63
N ALA A 135 -14.09 -17.63 5.28
CA ALA A 135 -12.99 -17.18 6.12
C ALA A 135 -13.51 -16.25 7.21
N TYR A 136 -12.93 -16.32 8.39
CA TYR A 136 -13.35 -15.50 9.51
C TYR A 136 -12.83 -14.06 9.36
N ILE A 137 -13.57 -13.10 9.91
CA ILE A 137 -13.14 -11.71 10.08
C ILE A 137 -12.19 -11.63 11.29
N GLY A 138 -10.94 -11.30 11.03
CA GLY A 138 -9.92 -11.19 12.07
C GLY A 138 -9.98 -9.87 12.82
N GLU A 139 -9.34 -9.83 13.98
CA GLU A 139 -9.01 -8.61 14.71
C GLU A 139 -7.57 -8.71 15.17
N LYS A 140 -6.85 -7.60 15.03
CA LYS A 140 -5.49 -7.47 15.53
C LYS A 140 -5.26 -6.03 15.93
N ASP A 141 -4.77 -5.81 17.16
CA ASP A 141 -4.49 -4.49 17.72
C ASP A 141 -5.68 -3.51 17.59
N GLY A 142 -6.91 -4.02 17.75
CA GLY A 142 -8.15 -3.24 17.60
C GLY A 142 -8.50 -2.86 16.15
N ARG A 143 -7.86 -3.49 15.15
CA ARG A 143 -8.16 -3.34 13.73
C ARG A 143 -8.84 -4.58 13.18
N THR A 144 -9.91 -4.36 12.43
CA THR A 144 -10.60 -5.40 11.66
C THR A 144 -9.72 -5.84 10.49
N LEU A 145 -9.35 -7.12 10.48
CA LEU A 145 -8.61 -7.77 9.42
C LEU A 145 -9.57 -8.55 8.53
N VAL A 146 -9.53 -8.29 7.23
CA VAL A 146 -10.41 -8.97 6.26
C VAL A 146 -9.56 -9.68 5.21
N PRO A 147 -9.93 -10.91 4.80
CA PRO A 147 -9.27 -11.57 3.69
C PRO A 147 -9.37 -10.68 2.44
N ILE A 148 -8.24 -10.35 1.85
CA ILE A 148 -8.19 -9.44 0.70
C ILE A 148 -9.02 -9.96 -0.48
N ARG A 149 -9.08 -11.29 -0.65
CA ARG A 149 -9.90 -11.95 -1.67
C ARG A 149 -11.40 -11.65 -1.49
N ALA A 150 -11.88 -11.60 -0.25
CA ALA A 150 -13.25 -11.23 0.03
C ALA A 150 -13.52 -9.79 -0.45
N LEU A 151 -12.64 -8.85 -0.09
CA LEU A 151 -12.77 -7.45 -0.53
C LEU A 151 -12.77 -7.32 -2.07
N GLY A 152 -11.88 -8.05 -2.75
CA GLY A 152 -11.85 -8.04 -4.21
C GLY A 152 -13.11 -8.61 -4.84
N SER A 153 -13.62 -9.72 -4.32
CA SER A 153 -14.88 -10.30 -4.79
C SER A 153 -16.08 -9.37 -4.57
N LEU A 154 -16.13 -8.67 -3.44
CA LEU A 154 -17.27 -7.81 -3.07
C LEU A 154 -17.29 -6.51 -3.87
N LEU A 155 -16.12 -5.89 -4.07
CA LEU A 155 -16.00 -4.56 -4.65
C LEU A 155 -15.55 -4.57 -6.11
N GLY A 156 -15.35 -5.76 -6.69
CA GLY A 156 -14.88 -5.94 -8.07
C GLY A 156 -13.42 -5.57 -8.29
N TRP A 157 -12.56 -5.77 -7.29
CA TRP A 157 -11.11 -5.56 -7.42
C TRP A 157 -10.41 -6.84 -7.85
N THR A 158 -9.46 -6.69 -8.77
CA THR A 158 -8.54 -7.76 -9.17
C THR A 158 -7.34 -7.78 -8.25
N ILE A 159 -6.95 -8.98 -7.79
CA ILE A 159 -5.88 -9.17 -6.83
C ILE A 159 -4.75 -9.95 -7.47
N GLY A 160 -3.54 -9.39 -7.43
CA GLY A 160 -2.29 -10.02 -7.83
C GLY A 160 -1.38 -10.27 -6.64
N TYR A 161 -0.58 -11.32 -6.71
CA TYR A 161 0.45 -11.65 -5.73
C TYR A 161 1.77 -11.87 -6.45
N GLU A 162 2.86 -11.39 -5.87
CA GLU A 162 4.23 -11.66 -6.30
C GLU A 162 4.95 -12.57 -5.30
N LEU A 163 6.03 -13.21 -5.77
CA LEU A 163 6.83 -14.14 -4.95
C LEU A 163 7.54 -13.45 -3.78
N ASP A 164 7.78 -12.14 -3.88
CA ASP A 164 8.40 -11.34 -2.82
C ASP A 164 7.41 -10.90 -1.72
N GLY A 165 6.14 -11.28 -1.84
CA GLY A 165 5.09 -10.90 -0.90
C GLY A 165 4.44 -9.55 -1.22
N THR A 166 4.70 -8.98 -2.40
CA THR A 166 3.93 -7.84 -2.91
C THR A 166 2.52 -8.27 -3.30
N ILE A 167 1.55 -7.44 -2.95
CA ILE A 167 0.13 -7.63 -3.20
C ILE A 167 -0.38 -6.43 -3.98
N TYR A 168 -0.97 -6.68 -5.14
CA TYR A 168 -1.60 -5.66 -5.98
C TYR A 168 -3.10 -5.77 -5.90
N LEU A 169 -3.78 -4.67 -5.62
CA LEU A 169 -5.22 -4.54 -5.80
C LEU A 169 -5.46 -3.54 -6.92
N THR A 170 -6.17 -3.96 -7.96
CA THR A 170 -6.43 -3.13 -9.14
C THR A 170 -7.93 -3.05 -9.43
N LYS A 171 -8.44 -1.85 -9.71
CA LYS A 171 -9.80 -1.64 -10.22
C LYS A 171 -9.79 -0.62 -11.34
N ALA A 172 -10.49 -0.95 -12.41
CA ALA A 172 -10.74 -0.06 -13.54
C ALA A 172 -12.10 0.61 -13.36
N PHE A 173 -12.13 1.94 -13.47
CA PHE A 173 -13.33 2.75 -13.43
C PHE A 173 -13.72 3.14 -14.85
N LYS A 174 -14.98 2.89 -15.20
CA LYS A 174 -15.57 3.23 -16.50
C LYS A 174 -15.93 4.70 -16.60
#